data_AF-A0AAN7Z6K3-F1
#
_entry.id   AF-A0AAN7Z6K3-F1
#
_cell.length_a   1.000
_cell.length_b   1.000
_cell.length_c   1.000
_cell.angle_alpha   90.00
_cell.angle_beta   90.00
_cell.angle_gamma   90.00
#
_symmetry.space_group_name_H-M   'P 1'
#
loop_
_entity.id
_entity.type
_entity.pdbx_description
1 polymer ?
#
loop_
_entity_poly.entity_id
_entity_poly.type
_entity_poly.pdbx_seq_one_letter_code
_entity_poly.pdbx_strand_id
1 'polypeptide(L)'
;MKAIKTPYPDFNNNGLKYEFVTEMSADIWKISRKSDRMEYLAQNATFMVFEDDKDGRELTDFGHLLTSDGEDLVQQITLVLNHPNLVSLVDSFAIDFSPAGSYSSKQWFLVWDYCDAGNLGNLFVPPQPRPQDRPSSPSSKKRDGDGDTEMKDIPPATEVQEEPKMFLPESFCWHILTSVLRALAWLHDGVRDVVVRGKIWERIGEDLDWSPMLHRNITPQNIFLGHPRRRESYGPVKLGNYGRLFVSGHCQTAGDKHVPTFSKVIGPHPSQDYTPLDDLIAVDTTLGNVYPYQVS
;
A
#
# COMPACT_ATOMS: atom_id res chain seq x y z
N MET A 1 -0.66 -48.92 9.14
CA MET A 1 -1.29 -47.75 8.51
C MET A 1 -1.24 -46.59 9.50
N LYS A 2 -0.26 -45.68 9.35
CA LYS A 2 -0.23 -44.43 10.12
C LYS A 2 -1.27 -43.50 9.48
N ALA A 3 -2.22 -43.04 10.28
CA ALA A 3 -3.19 -42.04 9.87
C ALA A 3 -2.45 -40.77 9.45
N ILE A 4 -2.69 -40.29 8.23
CA ILE A 4 -2.28 -38.96 7.78
C ILE A 4 -3.10 -37.97 8.62
N LYS A 5 -2.47 -37.39 9.66
CA LYS A 5 -3.03 -36.22 10.33
C LYS A 5 -3.01 -35.09 9.31
N THR A 6 -4.17 -34.53 8.99
CA THR A 6 -4.30 -33.33 8.17
C THR A 6 -3.50 -32.19 8.84
N PRO A 7 -2.49 -31.61 8.17
CA PRO A 7 -1.56 -30.65 8.81
C PRO A 7 -2.11 -29.24 9.04
N TYR A 8 -3.34 -28.94 8.63
CA TYR A 8 -3.82 -27.55 8.45
C TYR A 8 -5.11 -27.16 9.21
N PRO A 9 -5.30 -27.48 10.50
CA PRO A 9 -6.54 -27.13 11.19
C PRO A 9 -6.75 -25.61 11.33
N ASP A 10 -5.69 -24.81 11.42
CA ASP A 10 -5.81 -23.37 11.72
C ASP A 10 -6.06 -22.51 10.47
N PHE A 11 -5.41 -22.81 9.34
CA PHE A 11 -5.61 -22.06 8.08
C PHE A 11 -6.99 -22.26 7.45
N ASN A 12 -7.53 -23.47 7.51
CA ASN A 12 -8.86 -23.77 6.95
C ASN A 12 -9.98 -23.12 7.79
N ASN A 13 -9.77 -22.96 9.11
CA ASN A 13 -10.72 -22.28 9.98
C ASN A 13 -10.69 -20.75 9.79
N ASN A 14 -9.55 -20.16 9.41
CA ASN A 14 -9.47 -18.73 9.12
C ASN A 14 -10.29 -18.34 7.90
N GLY A 15 -10.34 -19.16 6.85
CA GLY A 15 -11.21 -18.90 5.69
C GLY A 15 -12.69 -18.79 6.04
N LEU A 16 -13.16 -19.53 7.05
CA LEU A 16 -14.54 -19.45 7.54
C LEU A 16 -14.86 -18.12 8.24
N LYS A 17 -13.86 -17.34 8.66
CA LYS A 17 -14.04 -16.02 9.27
C LYS A 17 -14.49 -14.96 8.27
N TYR A 18 -14.27 -15.20 6.98
CA TYR A 18 -14.53 -14.24 5.92
C TYR A 18 -15.69 -14.68 5.01
N GLU A 19 -16.32 -13.68 4.39
CA GLU A 19 -17.34 -13.83 3.36
C GLU A 19 -16.84 -13.09 2.11
N PHE A 20 -16.78 -13.78 0.97
CA PHE A 20 -16.39 -13.18 -0.30
C PHE A 20 -17.55 -12.36 -0.84
N VAL A 21 -17.32 -11.07 -1.09
CA VAL A 21 -18.37 -10.11 -1.47
C VAL A 21 -18.38 -9.92 -2.98
N THR A 22 -17.26 -9.49 -3.56
CA THR A 22 -17.17 -9.17 -5.00
C THR A 22 -15.72 -9.24 -5.47
N GLU A 23 -15.49 -9.76 -6.67
CA GLU A 23 -14.18 -9.70 -7.32
C GLU A 23 -13.94 -8.28 -7.85
N MET A 24 -12.87 -7.63 -7.39
CA MET A 24 -12.52 -6.26 -7.77
C MET A 24 -11.67 -6.24 -9.05
N SER A 25 -10.78 -7.21 -9.18
CA SER A 25 -9.95 -7.47 -10.35
C SER A 25 -9.53 -8.94 -10.33
N ALA A 26 -8.91 -9.42 -11.42
CA ALA A 26 -8.36 -10.76 -11.46
C ALA A 26 -7.52 -11.03 -10.20
N ASP A 27 -7.83 -12.13 -9.51
CA ASP A 27 -7.14 -12.59 -8.30
C ASP A 27 -7.25 -11.65 -7.07
N ILE A 28 -8.11 -10.63 -7.11
CA ILE A 28 -8.34 -9.72 -5.97
C ILE A 28 -9.82 -9.62 -5.65
N TRP A 29 -10.16 -10.01 -4.43
CA TRP A 29 -11.52 -10.08 -3.94
C TRP A 29 -11.71 -9.10 -2.80
N LYS A 30 -12.86 -8.43 -2.79
CA LYS A 30 -13.37 -7.77 -1.61
C LYS A 30 -14.00 -8.82 -0.70
N ILE A 31 -13.55 -8.88 0.55
CA ILE A 31 -14.05 -9.81 1.57
C ILE A 31 -14.57 -9.04 2.78
N SER A 32 -15.50 -9.63 3.53
CA SER A 32 -16.02 -9.08 4.78
C SER A 32 -15.79 -10.08 5.92
N ARG A 33 -15.23 -9.61 7.04
CA ARG A 33 -15.06 -10.44 8.22
C ARG A 33 -16.40 -10.60 8.94
N LYS A 34 -16.83 -11.84 9.18
CA LYS A 34 -18.16 -12.15 9.73
C LYS A 34 -18.40 -11.60 11.14
N SER A 35 -17.35 -11.47 11.96
CA SER A 35 -17.47 -11.05 13.36
C SER A 35 -17.89 -9.58 13.53
N ASP A 36 -17.42 -8.70 12.66
CA ASP A 36 -17.59 -7.25 12.79
C ASP A 36 -17.97 -6.55 11.47
N ARG A 37 -18.14 -7.31 10.39
CA ARG A 37 -18.46 -6.83 9.04
C ARG A 37 -17.44 -5.86 8.47
N MET A 38 -16.23 -5.82 9.02
CA MET A 38 -15.14 -5.02 8.46
C MET A 38 -14.70 -5.60 7.12
N GLU A 39 -14.43 -4.72 6.18
CA GLU A 39 -14.09 -5.07 4.80
C GLU A 39 -12.58 -5.07 4.60
N TYR A 40 -12.10 -6.03 3.80
CA TYR A 40 -10.69 -6.26 3.49
C TYR A 40 -10.53 -6.66 2.02
N LEU A 41 -9.29 -6.68 1.54
CA LEU A 41 -8.94 -7.22 0.24
C LEU A 41 -8.26 -8.58 0.42
N ALA A 42 -8.79 -9.62 -0.23
CA ALA A 42 -8.12 -10.91 -0.35
C ALA A 42 -7.45 -11.00 -1.73
N GLN A 43 -6.12 -11.13 -1.73
CA GLN A 43 -5.34 -11.40 -2.94
C GLN A 43 -5.04 -12.89 -3.02
N ASN A 44 -5.38 -13.52 -4.14
CA ASN A 44 -4.97 -14.89 -4.43
C ASN A 44 -3.46 -14.92 -4.66
N ALA A 45 -2.75 -15.59 -3.75
CA ALA A 45 -1.31 -15.77 -3.75
C ALA A 45 -0.90 -17.21 -4.09
N THR A 46 -1.82 -18.03 -4.61
CA THR A 46 -1.57 -19.47 -4.87
C THR A 46 -0.34 -19.69 -5.73
N PHE A 47 -0.21 -18.96 -6.84
CA PHE A 47 0.94 -19.07 -7.76
C PHE A 47 2.23 -18.46 -7.19
N MET A 48 2.12 -17.61 -6.15
CA MET A 48 3.30 -17.11 -5.44
C MET A 48 3.83 -18.14 -4.45
N VAL A 49 2.94 -18.96 -3.87
CA VAL A 49 3.27 -19.95 -2.83
C VAL A 49 3.62 -21.30 -3.43
N PHE A 50 2.99 -21.69 -4.55
CA PHE A 50 3.18 -22.98 -5.18
C PHE A 50 3.54 -22.86 -6.66
N GLU A 51 4.46 -23.70 -7.09
CA GLU A 51 4.68 -24.02 -8.49
C GLU A 51 3.89 -25.29 -8.85
N ASP A 52 3.20 -25.26 -9.99
CA ASP A 52 2.54 -26.45 -10.53
C ASP A 52 3.62 -27.32 -11.21
N ASP A 53 4.07 -28.37 -10.51
CA ASP A 53 4.91 -29.41 -11.08
C ASP A 53 4.06 -30.59 -11.60
N LYS A 54 4.62 -31.38 -12.51
CA LYS A 54 3.95 -32.51 -13.16
C LYS A 54 3.55 -33.62 -12.19
N ASP A 55 4.19 -33.69 -11.02
CA ASP A 55 3.98 -34.73 -10.00
C ASP A 55 3.29 -34.21 -8.71
N GLY A 56 2.93 -32.92 -8.65
CA GLY A 56 2.31 -32.31 -7.48
C GLY A 56 2.55 -30.79 -7.40
N ARG A 57 2.11 -30.17 -6.30
CA ARG A 57 2.46 -28.77 -6.02
C ARG A 57 3.70 -28.72 -5.14
N GLU A 58 4.77 -28.16 -5.67
CA GLU A 58 5.98 -27.84 -4.90
C GLU A 58 5.86 -26.43 -4.34
N LEU A 59 6.46 -26.18 -3.17
CA LEU A 59 6.54 -24.84 -2.60
C LEU A 59 7.58 -24.03 -3.34
N THR A 60 7.26 -22.79 -3.67
CA THR A 60 8.27 -21.83 -4.12
C THR A 60 9.15 -21.42 -2.93
N ASP A 61 10.26 -20.73 -3.19
CA ASP A 61 11.04 -20.07 -2.13
C ASP A 61 10.16 -19.20 -1.23
N PHE A 62 9.19 -18.49 -1.84
CA PHE A 62 8.23 -17.67 -1.12
C PHE A 62 7.24 -18.52 -0.30
N GLY A 63 6.84 -19.67 -0.82
CA GLY A 63 6.02 -20.64 -0.09
C GLY A 63 6.74 -21.24 1.11
N HIS A 64 8.03 -21.53 1.00
CA HIS A 64 8.86 -21.96 2.13
C HIS A 64 8.97 -20.88 3.22
N LEU A 65 8.91 -19.60 2.88
CA LEU A 65 8.95 -18.52 3.87
C LEU A 65 7.60 -18.32 4.57
N LEU A 66 6.48 -18.48 3.86
CA LEU A 66 5.15 -18.11 4.36
C LEU A 66 4.31 -19.26 4.90
N THR A 67 4.59 -20.50 4.52
CA THR A 67 3.76 -21.64 4.95
C THR A 67 4.25 -22.22 6.26
N SER A 68 3.34 -22.86 7.00
CA SER A 68 3.66 -23.60 8.23
C SER A 68 4.58 -24.79 8.01
N ASP A 69 4.68 -25.27 6.76
CA ASP A 69 5.58 -26.35 6.37
C ASP A 69 7.03 -25.85 6.17
N GLY A 70 7.24 -24.53 6.24
CA GLY A 70 8.55 -23.89 6.20
C GLY A 70 8.82 -23.00 7.43
N GLU A 71 9.22 -21.74 7.22
CA GLU A 71 9.67 -20.81 8.28
C GLU A 71 8.53 -20.04 8.98
N ASP A 72 7.29 -20.09 8.46
CA ASP A 72 6.10 -19.40 9.00
C ASP A 72 6.33 -17.91 9.37
N LEU A 73 7.02 -17.17 8.49
CA LEU A 73 7.36 -15.76 8.73
C LEU A 73 6.16 -14.81 8.59
N VAL A 74 4.97 -15.32 8.26
CA VAL A 74 3.75 -14.51 8.09
C VAL A 74 3.48 -13.65 9.32
N GLN A 75 3.61 -14.22 10.53
CA GLN A 75 3.35 -13.49 11.76
C GLN A 75 4.32 -12.32 11.94
N GLN A 76 5.61 -12.52 11.64
CA GLN A 76 6.63 -11.47 11.71
C GLN A 76 6.35 -10.35 10.70
N ILE A 77 5.98 -10.72 9.47
CA ILE A 77 5.60 -9.74 8.44
C ILE A 77 4.36 -8.96 8.85
N THR A 78 3.34 -9.63 9.41
CA THR A 78 2.14 -8.98 9.94
C THR A 78 2.49 -7.99 11.05
N LEU A 79 3.41 -8.32 11.96
CA LEU A 79 3.86 -7.39 13.01
C LEU A 79 4.53 -6.14 12.43
N VAL A 80 5.44 -6.33 11.46
CA VAL A 80 6.13 -5.24 10.78
C VAL A 80 5.16 -4.33 10.02
N LEU A 81 4.15 -4.89 9.35
CA LEU A 81 3.19 -4.12 8.56
C LEU A 81 1.99 -3.61 9.38
N ASN A 82 1.92 -3.95 10.66
CA ASN A 82 0.88 -3.48 11.58
C ASN A 82 1.20 -2.06 12.06
N HIS A 83 0.85 -1.06 11.26
CA HIS A 83 0.97 0.35 11.61
C HIS A 83 -0.22 1.15 11.06
N PRO A 84 -0.78 2.14 11.79
CA PRO A 84 -1.98 2.88 11.37
C PRO A 84 -1.85 3.55 10.00
N ASN A 85 -0.63 3.97 9.63
CA ASN A 85 -0.33 4.60 8.35
C ASN A 85 0.37 3.68 7.34
N LEU A 86 0.37 2.36 7.58
CA LEU A 86 0.76 1.36 6.59
C LEU A 86 -0.48 0.56 6.16
N VAL A 87 -0.48 0.08 4.92
CA VAL A 87 -1.44 -0.95 4.48
C VAL A 87 -1.03 -2.25 5.15
N SER A 88 -1.84 -2.72 6.10
CA SER A 88 -1.47 -3.87 6.92
C SER A 88 -1.82 -5.19 6.25
N LEU A 89 -0.94 -6.18 6.45
CA LEU A 89 -1.25 -7.59 6.20
C LEU A 89 -2.03 -8.12 7.42
N VAL A 90 -3.34 -8.29 7.25
CA VAL A 90 -4.29 -8.58 8.34
C VAL A 90 -4.33 -10.06 8.69
N ASP A 91 -4.33 -10.92 7.68
CA ASP A 91 -4.44 -12.38 7.85
C ASP A 91 -3.92 -13.09 6.59
N SER A 92 -3.74 -14.40 6.69
CA SER A 92 -3.55 -15.30 5.55
C SER A 92 -4.34 -16.58 5.77
N PHE A 93 -4.97 -17.10 4.72
CA PHE A 93 -5.74 -18.33 4.83
C PHE A 93 -5.73 -19.11 3.52
N ALA A 94 -6.12 -20.37 3.60
CA ALA A 94 -6.29 -21.22 2.43
C ALA A 94 -7.71 -21.78 2.38
N ILE A 95 -8.29 -21.86 1.19
CA ILE A 95 -9.63 -22.40 0.93
C ILE A 95 -9.54 -23.45 -0.16
N ASP A 96 -10.20 -24.58 0.05
CA ASP A 96 -10.41 -25.57 -0.99
C ASP A 96 -11.53 -25.12 -1.92
N PHE A 97 -11.17 -24.64 -3.12
CA PHE A 97 -12.15 -24.41 -4.17
C PHE A 97 -12.41 -25.73 -4.89
N SER A 98 -13.61 -26.28 -4.74
CA SER A 98 -14.10 -27.35 -5.61
C SER A 98 -15.04 -26.75 -6.64
N PRO A 99 -14.60 -26.55 -7.90
CA PRO A 99 -15.54 -26.45 -8.99
C PRO A 99 -16.29 -27.78 -9.06
N ALA A 100 -17.62 -27.73 -9.23
CA ALA A 100 -18.47 -28.92 -9.26
C ALA A 100 -17.90 -29.96 -10.25
N GLY A 101 -17.29 -31.03 -9.72
CA GLY A 101 -16.76 -32.16 -10.48
C GLY A 101 -15.24 -32.22 -10.71
N SER A 102 -14.43 -31.28 -10.18
CA SER A 102 -12.95 -31.35 -10.28
C SER A 102 -12.28 -31.43 -8.91
N TYR A 103 -11.06 -32.00 -8.89
CA TYR A 103 -10.17 -32.03 -7.72
C TYR A 103 -10.08 -30.64 -7.10
N SER A 104 -10.30 -30.56 -5.78
CA SER A 104 -10.24 -29.31 -5.04
C SER A 104 -8.85 -28.72 -5.12
N SER A 105 -8.69 -27.60 -5.81
CA SER A 105 -7.44 -26.85 -5.79
C SER A 105 -7.45 -25.95 -4.57
N LYS A 106 -6.56 -26.24 -3.62
CA LYS A 106 -6.38 -25.38 -2.44
C LYS A 106 -5.83 -24.03 -2.91
N GLN A 107 -6.59 -22.96 -2.70
CA GLN A 107 -6.19 -21.60 -3.04
C GLN A 107 -5.74 -20.88 -1.79
N TRP A 108 -4.65 -20.12 -1.90
CA TRP A 108 -4.07 -19.34 -0.81
C TRP A 108 -4.36 -17.87 -1.00
N PHE A 109 -4.77 -17.20 0.08
CA PHE A 109 -5.13 -15.79 0.09
C PHE A 109 -4.37 -15.02 1.15
N LEU A 110 -3.87 -13.85 0.75
CA LEU A 110 -3.34 -12.82 1.66
C LEU A 110 -4.41 -11.75 1.86
N VAL A 111 -4.68 -11.39 3.11
CA VAL A 111 -5.71 -10.42 3.48
C VAL A 111 -5.08 -9.09 3.84
N TRP A 112 -5.46 -8.05 3.12
CA TRP A 112 -4.94 -6.69 3.24
C TRP A 112 -6.03 -5.72 3.66
N ASP A 113 -5.64 -4.58 4.25
CA ASP A 113 -6.57 -3.48 4.49
C ASP A 113 -7.26 -3.02 3.21
N TYR A 114 -8.58 -2.80 3.31
CA TYR A 114 -9.35 -2.18 2.23
C TYR A 114 -9.48 -0.67 2.46
N CYS A 115 -8.78 0.11 1.65
CA CYS A 115 -8.86 1.57 1.63
C CYS A 115 -9.93 2.01 0.63
N ASP A 116 -11.13 2.26 1.14
CA ASP A 116 -12.36 2.44 0.38
C ASP A 116 -12.46 3.77 -0.38
N ALA A 117 -11.58 4.75 -0.11
CA ALA A 117 -11.49 6.00 -0.87
C ALA A 117 -10.44 5.95 -2.00
N GLY A 118 -9.80 4.80 -2.23
CA GLY A 118 -8.83 4.61 -3.31
C GLY A 118 -7.43 5.14 -2.96
N ASN A 119 -6.71 5.64 -3.96
CA ASN A 119 -5.36 6.19 -3.81
C ASN A 119 -5.31 7.69 -4.12
N LEU A 120 -4.29 8.36 -3.60
CA LEU A 120 -4.08 9.80 -3.77
C LEU A 120 -3.94 10.19 -5.25
N GLY A 121 -3.39 9.30 -6.08
CA GLY A 121 -3.29 9.48 -7.52
C GLY A 121 -4.63 9.78 -8.21
N ASN A 122 -5.73 9.26 -7.69
CA ASN A 122 -7.07 9.50 -8.23
C ASN A 122 -7.50 10.97 -8.13
N LEU A 123 -6.93 11.75 -7.19
CA LEU A 123 -7.21 13.19 -7.08
C LEU A 123 -6.57 14.02 -8.18
N PHE A 124 -5.64 13.45 -8.95
CA PHE A 124 -4.95 14.16 -10.04
C PHE A 124 -5.48 13.75 -11.42
N VAL A 125 -6.49 12.86 -11.48
CA VAL A 125 -7.15 12.49 -12.73
C VAL A 125 -8.15 13.59 -13.09
N PRO A 126 -8.07 14.18 -14.29
CA PRO A 126 -9.04 15.19 -14.72
C PRO A 126 -10.46 14.64 -14.64
N PRO A 127 -11.44 15.44 -14.21
CA PRO A 127 -12.83 15.01 -14.17
C PRO A 127 -13.28 14.58 -15.56
N GLN A 128 -13.69 13.32 -15.71
CA GLN A 128 -14.33 12.87 -16.94
C GLN A 128 -15.72 13.52 -17.03
N PRO A 129 -16.12 14.07 -18.19
CA PRO A 129 -17.45 14.62 -18.36
C PRO A 129 -18.49 13.54 -18.07
N ARG A 130 -19.46 13.84 -17.21
CA ARG A 130 -20.50 12.86 -16.87
C ARG A 130 -21.30 12.56 -18.14
N PRO A 131 -21.83 11.34 -18.32
CA PRO A 131 -22.68 11.01 -19.46
C PRO A 131 -23.89 11.96 -19.63
N GLN A 132 -24.32 12.60 -18.54
CA GLN A 132 -25.40 13.59 -18.49
C GLN A 132 -25.00 14.97 -19.02
N ASP A 133 -23.70 15.28 -19.08
CA ASP A 133 -23.16 16.55 -19.58
C ASP A 133 -22.94 16.52 -21.10
N ARG A 134 -23.23 15.39 -21.76
CA ARG A 134 -23.23 15.37 -23.23
C ARG A 134 -24.39 16.24 -23.71
N PRO A 135 -24.14 17.30 -24.52
CA PRO A 135 -25.22 18.04 -25.13
C PRO A 135 -26.06 17.05 -25.94
N SER A 136 -27.36 16.99 -25.63
CA SER A 136 -28.30 16.19 -26.40
C SER A 136 -28.15 16.57 -27.87
N SER A 137 -27.75 15.61 -28.72
CA SER A 137 -27.70 15.79 -30.16
C SER A 137 -29.00 16.46 -30.62
N PRO A 138 -28.95 17.53 -31.44
CA PRO A 138 -30.16 18.23 -31.83
C PRO A 138 -31.06 17.26 -32.59
N SER A 139 -32.13 16.82 -31.94
CA SER A 139 -33.19 16.04 -32.55
C SER A 139 -33.70 16.84 -33.74
N SER A 140 -33.67 16.23 -34.92
CA SER A 140 -34.21 16.76 -36.17
C SER A 140 -35.70 17.08 -36.03
N LYS A 141 -36.02 18.30 -35.58
CA LYS A 141 -37.36 18.88 -35.74
C LYS A 141 -37.42 19.50 -37.13
N LYS A 142 -38.13 18.83 -38.04
CA LYS A 142 -38.73 19.46 -39.23
C LYS A 142 -39.42 20.76 -38.79
N ARG A 143 -39.03 21.90 -39.39
CA ARG A 143 -39.81 23.13 -39.38
C ARG A 143 -40.23 23.41 -40.82
N ASP A 144 -41.52 23.25 -41.06
CA ASP A 144 -42.21 23.93 -42.15
C ASP A 144 -42.44 25.39 -41.70
N GLY A 145 -42.32 26.35 -42.61
CA GLY A 145 -42.83 27.71 -42.39
C GLY A 145 -41.81 28.85 -42.53
N ASP A 146 -41.74 29.35 -43.75
CA ASP A 146 -41.53 30.72 -44.24
C ASP A 146 -41.44 31.86 -43.19
N GLY A 147 -40.44 32.75 -43.34
CA GLY A 147 -40.30 33.97 -42.54
C GLY A 147 -38.86 34.48 -42.43
N ASP A 148 -38.51 35.43 -43.28
CA ASP A 148 -37.26 36.18 -43.28
C ASP A 148 -36.88 36.68 -41.87
N THR A 149 -35.76 36.20 -41.33
CA THR A 149 -35.18 36.71 -40.09
C THR A 149 -33.69 36.96 -40.30
N GLU A 150 -33.30 38.21 -40.03
CA GLU A 150 -31.97 38.78 -40.18
C GLU A 150 -30.86 37.90 -39.58
N MET A 151 -29.78 37.76 -40.36
CA MET A 151 -28.54 37.10 -39.98
C MET A 151 -27.80 37.95 -38.94
N LYS A 152 -28.02 37.67 -37.65
CA LYS A 152 -27.16 38.20 -36.58
C LYS A 152 -25.92 37.32 -36.47
N ASP A 153 -24.77 37.97 -36.61
CA ASP A 153 -23.44 37.38 -36.46
C ASP A 153 -23.36 36.55 -35.18
N ILE A 154 -23.07 35.25 -35.33
CA ILE A 154 -22.75 34.35 -34.24
C ILE A 154 -21.33 34.73 -33.79
N PRO A 155 -21.12 35.23 -32.55
CA PRO A 155 -19.77 35.43 -32.06
C PRO A 155 -19.08 34.05 -31.97
N PRO A 156 -17.79 33.94 -32.36
CA PRO A 156 -17.08 32.67 -32.26
C PRO A 156 -17.07 32.25 -30.78
N ALA A 157 -17.65 31.09 -30.52
CA ALA A 157 -17.63 30.41 -29.22
C ALA A 157 -16.17 30.11 -28.87
N THR A 158 -15.51 31.09 -28.27
CA THR A 158 -14.25 30.93 -27.53
C THR A 158 -14.62 31.01 -26.06
N GLU A 159 -15.56 30.15 -25.64
CA GLU A 159 -15.69 29.80 -24.24
C GLU A 159 -14.45 28.94 -23.93
N VAL A 160 -13.40 29.61 -23.45
CA VAL A 160 -12.38 28.95 -22.65
C VAL A 160 -13.13 28.38 -21.46
N GLN A 161 -13.50 27.11 -21.54
CA GLN A 161 -13.99 26.36 -20.39
C GLN A 161 -12.83 26.34 -19.41
N GLU A 162 -12.86 27.25 -18.43
CA GLU A 162 -11.91 27.22 -17.32
C GLU A 162 -12.04 25.84 -16.69
N GLU A 163 -11.00 25.00 -16.83
CA GLU A 163 -11.01 23.70 -16.19
C GLU A 163 -11.29 23.91 -14.70
N PRO A 164 -12.27 23.18 -14.13
CA PRO A 164 -12.65 23.38 -12.73
C PRO A 164 -11.40 23.15 -11.88
N LYS A 165 -10.86 24.24 -11.31
CA LYS A 165 -9.72 24.19 -10.41
C LYS A 165 -10.07 23.28 -9.26
N MET A 166 -9.50 22.07 -9.26
CA MET A 166 -9.63 21.14 -8.15
C MET A 166 -9.02 21.80 -6.91
N PHE A 167 -9.88 22.15 -5.96
CA PHE A 167 -9.46 22.73 -4.70
C PHE A 167 -8.99 21.61 -3.76
N LEU A 168 -7.71 21.65 -3.39
CA LEU A 168 -7.13 20.75 -2.39
C LEU A 168 -6.89 21.54 -1.09
N PRO A 169 -7.63 21.26 0.00
CA PRO A 169 -7.46 21.97 1.27
C PRO A 169 -6.04 21.78 1.84
N GLU A 170 -5.42 22.86 2.32
CA GLU A 170 -4.07 22.80 2.92
C GLU A 170 -4.01 21.82 4.11
N SER A 171 -5.05 21.81 4.95
CA SER A 171 -5.17 20.87 6.08
C SER A 171 -5.15 19.41 5.64
N PHE A 172 -5.63 19.10 4.43
CA PHE A 172 -5.56 17.75 3.88
C PHE A 172 -4.14 17.41 3.41
N CYS A 173 -3.41 18.37 2.83
CA CYS A 173 -1.99 18.20 2.50
C CYS A 173 -1.16 17.86 3.74
N TRP A 174 -1.38 18.59 4.85
CA TRP A 174 -0.73 18.31 6.13
C TRP A 174 -1.10 16.93 6.69
N HIS A 175 -2.36 16.53 6.58
CA HIS A 175 -2.81 15.20 7.00
C HIS A 175 -2.11 14.07 6.24
N ILE A 176 -1.96 14.22 4.92
CA ILE A 176 -1.19 13.26 4.09
C ILE A 176 0.27 13.24 4.51
N LEU A 177 0.92 14.41 4.55
CA LEU A 177 2.35 14.52 4.84
C LEU A 177 2.70 13.89 6.18
N THR A 178 1.96 14.24 7.23
CA THR A 178 2.19 13.71 8.59
C THR A 178 1.95 12.20 8.66
N SER A 179 0.92 11.70 7.98
CA SER A 179 0.65 10.26 7.92
C SER A 179 1.76 9.47 7.23
N VAL A 180 2.26 9.97 6.10
CA VAL A 180 3.38 9.35 5.38
C VAL A 180 4.66 9.41 6.21
N LEU A 181 4.96 10.54 6.85
CA LEU A 181 6.12 10.67 7.73
C LEU A 181 6.08 9.69 8.91
N ARG A 182 4.90 9.47 9.52
CA ARG A 182 4.73 8.46 10.58
C ARG A 182 4.98 7.05 10.07
N ALA A 183 4.47 6.72 8.88
CA ALA A 183 4.75 5.43 8.23
C ALA A 183 6.26 5.21 7.99
N LEU A 184 6.96 6.25 7.52
CA LEU A 184 8.40 6.18 7.28
C LEU A 184 9.21 6.12 8.58
N ALA A 185 8.81 6.86 9.62
CA ALA A 185 9.44 6.78 10.94
C ALA A 185 9.35 5.36 11.52
N TRP A 186 8.20 4.70 11.34
CA TRP A 186 8.05 3.29 11.69
C TRP A 186 8.98 2.39 10.87
N LEU A 187 8.95 2.50 9.54
CA LEU A 187 9.81 1.66 8.68
C LEU A 187 11.31 1.86 8.94
N HIS A 188 11.75 3.10 9.18
CA HIS A 188 13.17 3.42 9.34
C HIS A 188 13.68 3.14 10.76
N ASP A 189 12.94 3.60 11.77
CA ASP A 189 13.42 3.66 13.16
C ASP A 189 12.64 2.75 14.11
N GLY A 190 11.60 2.05 13.67
CA GLY A 190 10.70 1.28 14.55
C GLY A 190 9.85 2.16 15.46
N VAL A 191 9.73 3.46 15.15
CA VAL A 191 8.96 4.44 15.96
C VAL A 191 7.51 4.45 15.51
N ARG A 192 6.60 3.94 16.34
CA ARG A 192 5.14 3.93 16.09
C ARG A 192 4.51 5.31 16.28
N ASP A 193 4.95 6.03 17.31
CA ASP A 193 4.42 7.36 17.63
C ASP A 193 5.44 8.19 18.42
N VAL A 194 5.18 9.49 18.52
CA VAL A 194 5.93 10.41 19.39
C VAL A 194 4.94 11.08 20.33
N VAL A 195 5.14 10.87 21.63
CA VAL A 195 4.30 11.47 22.66
C VAL A 195 5.07 12.58 23.37
N VAL A 196 4.41 13.71 23.57
CA VAL A 196 4.95 14.81 24.36
C VAL A 196 4.64 14.56 25.84
N ARG A 197 5.68 14.29 26.63
CA ARG A 197 5.58 14.22 28.09
C ARG A 197 6.25 15.47 28.69
N GLY A 198 5.42 16.46 29.00
CA GLY A 198 5.90 17.76 29.49
C GLY A 198 6.62 18.56 28.39
N LYS A 199 7.94 18.73 28.52
CA LYS A 199 8.78 19.42 27.53
C LYS A 199 9.61 18.45 26.66
N ILE A 200 9.44 17.15 26.85
CA ILE A 200 10.27 16.13 26.21
C ILE A 200 9.42 15.38 25.18
N TRP A 201 9.98 15.18 24.00
CA TRP A 201 9.44 14.32 22.96
C TRP A 201 9.96 12.90 23.19
N GLU A 202 9.07 11.99 23.54
CA GLU A 202 9.40 10.59 23.79
C GLU A 202 8.94 9.73 22.60
N ARG A 203 9.87 8.96 22.05
CA ARG A 203 9.58 8.01 20.96
C ARG A 203 8.92 6.77 21.57
N ILE A 204 7.78 6.37 21.02
CA ILE A 204 7.14 5.09 21.33
C ILE A 204 7.55 4.12 20.22
N GLY A 205 8.45 3.20 20.55
CA GLY A 205 8.87 2.11 19.68
C GLY A 205 8.78 0.77 20.39
N GLU A 206 8.74 -0.30 19.62
CA GLU A 206 9.04 -1.66 20.11
C GLU A 206 10.55 -1.85 19.92
N ASP A 207 11.27 -2.10 21.02
CA ASP A 207 12.73 -2.28 20.98
C ASP A 207 13.06 -3.77 20.93
N LEU A 208 13.88 -4.17 19.94
CA LEU A 208 14.77 -5.35 19.80
C LEU A 208 14.96 -5.63 18.30
N ASP A 209 16.13 -5.26 17.76
CA ASP A 209 16.66 -5.61 16.43
C ASP A 209 15.98 -5.02 15.17
N TRP A 210 15.34 -3.85 15.27
CA TRP A 210 14.72 -3.20 14.10
C TRP A 210 15.74 -2.88 13.00
N SER A 211 15.54 -3.47 11.82
CA SER A 211 16.34 -3.17 10.64
C SER A 211 15.65 -2.10 9.80
N PRO A 212 16.33 -1.00 9.46
CA PRO A 212 15.74 0.07 8.65
C PRO A 212 15.19 -0.46 7.32
N MET A 213 13.94 -0.11 7.01
CA MET A 213 13.25 -0.50 5.79
C MET A 213 12.98 0.70 4.90
N LEU A 214 13.54 0.70 3.69
CA LEU A 214 13.36 1.74 2.69
C LEU A 214 12.18 1.39 1.80
N HIS A 215 11.14 2.23 1.74
CA HIS A 215 9.97 1.99 0.89
C HIS A 215 10.30 2.03 -0.61
N ARG A 216 11.20 2.92 -1.03
CA ARG A 216 11.72 3.11 -2.41
C ARG A 216 10.69 3.38 -3.53
N ASN A 217 9.40 3.49 -3.22
CA ASN A 217 8.35 3.74 -4.19
C ASN A 217 7.24 4.66 -3.66
N ILE A 218 7.62 5.79 -3.05
CA ILE A 218 6.64 6.74 -2.51
C ILE A 218 6.08 7.57 -3.67
N THR A 219 4.87 7.22 -4.12
CA THR A 219 4.14 7.90 -5.19
C THR A 219 2.68 8.07 -4.79
N PRO A 220 1.92 9.01 -5.41
CA PRO A 220 0.49 9.16 -5.12
C PRO A 220 -0.33 7.88 -5.31
N GLN A 221 0.06 7.01 -6.23
CA GLN A 221 -0.62 5.74 -6.50
C GLN A 221 -0.46 4.72 -5.37
N ASN A 222 0.58 4.88 -4.54
CA ASN A 222 0.90 3.99 -3.43
C ASN A 222 0.48 4.55 -2.05
N ILE A 223 -0.15 5.73 -2.04
CA ILE A 223 -0.74 6.34 -0.85
C ILE A 223 -2.24 6.13 -0.92
N PHE A 224 -2.74 5.27 -0.05
CA PHE A 224 -4.14 4.87 0.01
C PHE A 224 -4.92 5.68 1.04
N LEU A 225 -6.18 5.94 0.73
CA LEU A 225 -7.09 6.77 1.52
C LEU A 225 -8.30 5.94 1.93
N GLY A 226 -8.74 6.07 3.18
CA GLY A 226 -10.05 5.62 3.63
C GLY A 226 -11.03 6.79 3.73
N HIS A 227 -12.33 6.50 3.63
CA HIS A 227 -13.35 7.50 3.94
C HIS A 227 -13.28 7.88 5.43
N PRO A 228 -13.48 9.16 5.78
CA PRO A 228 -13.56 9.60 7.17
C PRO A 228 -14.69 8.85 7.88
N ARG A 229 -14.41 8.31 9.07
CA ARG A 229 -15.42 7.61 9.87
C ARG A 229 -15.79 8.45 11.09
N ARG A 230 -17.07 8.44 11.45
CA ARG A 230 -17.62 9.10 12.65
C ARG A 230 -17.36 10.61 12.70
N ARG A 231 -16.34 11.05 13.46
CA ARG A 231 -16.04 12.47 13.78
C ARG A 231 -14.70 12.95 13.18
N GLU A 232 -14.08 12.14 12.32
CA GLU A 232 -12.82 12.48 11.67
C GLU A 232 -13.06 13.47 10.52
N SER A 233 -12.19 14.48 10.40
CA SER A 233 -12.23 15.41 9.24
C SER A 233 -11.70 14.76 7.97
N TYR A 234 -10.70 13.89 8.11
CA TYR A 234 -10.09 13.13 7.03
C TYR A 234 -9.96 11.67 7.48
N GLY A 235 -10.20 10.73 6.59
CA GLY A 235 -10.04 9.32 6.90
C GLY A 235 -8.57 8.89 6.97
N PRO A 236 -8.32 7.59 7.21
CA PRO A 236 -6.97 7.07 7.35
C PRO A 236 -6.17 7.25 6.05
N VAL A 237 -4.89 7.58 6.19
CA VAL A 237 -3.92 7.63 5.08
C VAL A 237 -2.88 6.56 5.34
N LYS A 238 -2.73 5.64 4.38
CA LYS A 238 -1.86 4.47 4.48
C LYS A 238 -0.91 4.38 3.31
N LEU A 239 0.38 4.23 3.57
CA LEU A 239 1.39 3.91 2.58
C LEU A 239 1.38 2.41 2.33
N GLY A 240 1.36 1.98 1.07
CA GLY A 240 1.37 0.58 0.69
C GLY A 240 2.18 0.31 -0.57
N ASN A 241 1.99 -0.88 -1.16
CA ASN A 241 2.74 -1.37 -2.31
C ASN A 241 4.25 -1.53 -2.04
N TYR A 242 4.56 -2.51 -1.19
CA TYR A 242 5.89 -2.84 -0.72
C TYR A 242 6.77 -3.59 -1.74
N GLY A 243 6.37 -3.69 -3.02
CA GLY A 243 7.10 -4.48 -4.03
C GLY A 243 8.53 -3.99 -4.34
N ARG A 244 8.90 -2.80 -3.88
CA ARG A 244 10.28 -2.26 -3.95
C ARG A 244 10.90 -2.02 -2.57
N LEU A 245 10.23 -2.45 -1.51
CA LEU A 245 10.72 -2.28 -0.14
C LEU A 245 12.05 -3.01 0.02
N PHE A 246 13.00 -2.36 0.69
CA PHE A 246 14.34 -2.89 0.88
C PHE A 246 14.75 -2.76 2.34
N VAL A 247 15.14 -3.88 2.95
CA VAL A 247 15.69 -3.88 4.31
C VAL A 247 17.16 -3.49 4.22
N SER A 248 17.46 -2.25 4.59
CA SER A 248 18.82 -1.73 4.72
C SER A 248 19.30 -1.96 6.14
N GLY A 249 19.87 -3.13 6.42
CA GLY A 249 20.42 -3.45 7.73
C GLY A 249 21.52 -4.50 7.64
N HIS A 250 22.45 -4.43 8.59
CA HIS A 250 23.40 -5.51 8.87
C HIS A 250 22.92 -6.17 10.16
N CYS A 251 22.55 -7.46 10.11
CA CYS A 251 22.15 -8.18 11.31
C CYS A 251 23.38 -8.35 12.22
N GLN A 252 23.41 -7.68 13.38
CA GLN A 252 24.42 -7.97 14.39
C GLN A 252 24.15 -9.36 14.94
N THR A 253 25.05 -10.31 14.68
CA THR A 253 24.97 -11.64 15.31
C THR A 253 25.54 -11.60 16.72
N ALA A 254 25.09 -12.49 17.61
CA ALA A 254 25.62 -12.58 18.97
C ALA A 254 27.12 -12.90 18.94
N GLY A 255 27.95 -11.91 19.28
CA GLY A 255 29.42 -11.99 19.20
C GLY A 255 30.06 -11.03 18.20
N ASP A 256 29.25 -10.34 17.39
CA ASP A 256 29.74 -9.36 16.42
C ASP A 256 30.15 -8.06 17.14
N LYS A 257 31.46 -7.79 17.16
CA LYS A 257 32.04 -6.56 17.74
C LYS A 257 32.25 -5.48 16.67
N HIS A 258 32.01 -5.79 15.40
CA HIS A 258 32.09 -4.85 14.32
C HIS A 258 30.74 -4.18 14.15
N VAL A 259 30.58 -3.06 14.82
CA VAL A 259 29.45 -2.17 14.58
C VAL A 259 29.73 -1.45 13.26
N PRO A 260 28.94 -1.63 12.18
CA PRO A 260 28.49 -0.46 11.45
C PRO A 260 27.28 0.03 12.24
N THR A 261 27.55 0.71 13.35
CA THR A 261 26.62 1.73 13.83
C THR A 261 26.41 2.63 12.62
N PHE A 262 25.22 3.19 12.44
CA PHE A 262 24.88 4.07 11.32
C PHE A 262 24.90 3.43 9.91
N SER A 263 23.73 2.93 9.48
CA SER A 263 23.25 3.24 8.14
C SER A 263 23.18 4.76 8.04
N LYS A 264 24.29 5.41 7.64
CA LYS A 264 24.31 6.86 7.45
C LYS A 264 23.42 7.16 6.26
N VAL A 265 22.27 7.77 6.56
CA VAL A 265 21.49 8.53 5.60
C VAL A 265 22.45 9.48 4.88
N ILE A 266 22.31 9.57 3.56
CA ILE A 266 22.95 10.60 2.74
C ILE A 266 22.66 11.96 3.40
N GLY A 267 23.68 12.54 4.03
CA GLY A 267 23.53 13.75 4.83
C GLY A 267 24.83 14.55 4.81
N PRO A 268 24.77 15.86 5.11
CA PRO A 268 25.95 16.69 5.16
C PRO A 268 26.99 16.10 6.12
N HIS A 269 28.26 16.32 5.83
CA HIS A 269 29.35 15.91 6.72
C HIS A 269 29.05 16.42 8.16
N PRO A 270 29.37 15.70 9.24
CA PRO A 270 29.05 16.14 10.61
C PRO A 270 29.59 17.52 11.02
N SER A 271 30.54 18.06 10.26
CA SER A 271 31.07 19.42 10.41
C SER A 271 30.35 20.48 9.57
N GLN A 272 29.30 20.11 8.84
CA GLN A 272 28.52 20.96 7.96
C GLN A 272 27.04 20.85 8.33
N ASP A 273 26.40 21.98 8.52
CA ASP A 273 24.96 22.03 8.80
C ASP A 273 24.12 21.80 7.53
N TYR A 274 24.73 21.94 6.35
CA TYR A 274 24.06 21.85 5.06
C TYR A 274 25.01 21.39 3.94
N THR A 275 24.49 20.53 3.05
CA THR A 275 25.13 20.16 1.78
C THR A 275 24.02 20.06 0.72
N PRO A 276 24.20 20.61 -0.49
CA PRO A 276 23.24 20.49 -1.58
C PRO A 276 22.92 19.03 -1.92
N LEU A 277 21.66 18.76 -2.29
CA LEU A 277 21.19 17.40 -2.61
C LEU A 277 21.95 16.78 -3.80
N ASP A 278 22.32 17.57 -4.80
CA ASP A 278 23.05 17.08 -5.97
C ASP A 278 24.46 16.58 -5.60
N ASP A 279 25.13 17.27 -4.68
CA ASP A 279 26.45 16.87 -4.17
C ASP A 279 26.35 15.59 -3.34
N LEU A 280 25.29 15.49 -2.54
CA LEU A 280 24.97 14.32 -1.74
C LEU A 280 24.68 13.07 -2.60
N ILE A 281 23.96 13.23 -3.72
CA ILE A 281 23.71 12.17 -4.71
C ILE A 281 25.02 11.77 -5.42
N ALA A 282 25.90 12.72 -5.71
CA ALA A 282 27.21 12.44 -6.29
C ALA A 282 28.12 11.64 -5.34
N VAL A 283 28.03 11.89 -4.03
CA VAL A 283 28.74 11.10 -3.00
C VAL A 283 28.22 9.66 -2.92
N ASP A 284 26.90 9.46 -2.99
CA ASP A 284 26.30 8.12 -2.95
C ASP A 284 26.66 7.28 -4.18
N THR A 285 26.63 7.90 -5.37
CA THR A 285 27.04 7.24 -6.62
C THR A 285 28.53 6.91 -6.68
N THR A 286 29.38 7.58 -5.90
CA THR A 286 30.83 7.34 -5.85
C THR A 286 31.26 6.36 -4.75
N LEU A 287 30.54 6.30 -3.61
CA LEU A 287 30.90 5.44 -2.47
C LEU A 287 30.07 4.15 -2.36
N GLY A 288 28.91 4.08 -3.02
CA GLY A 288 27.99 2.95 -2.91
C GLY A 288 27.60 2.67 -1.45
N ASN A 289 27.47 1.39 -1.07
CA ASN A 289 27.05 0.98 0.28
C ASN A 289 28.13 1.14 1.37
N VAL A 290 29.32 1.67 1.04
CA VAL A 290 30.46 1.73 1.97
C VAL A 290 30.80 3.18 2.23
N TYR A 291 30.19 3.76 3.27
CA TYR A 291 30.63 5.04 3.80
C TYR A 291 31.90 4.82 4.63
N PRO A 292 33.07 5.33 4.21
CA PRO A 292 34.30 5.16 4.97
C PRO A 292 34.13 5.80 6.35
N TYR A 293 34.55 5.06 7.38
CA TYR A 293 34.64 5.54 8.75
C TYR A 293 35.66 6.67 8.80
N GLN A 294 35.22 7.93 8.70
CA GLN A 294 36.10 9.06 8.95
C GLN A 294 36.29 9.17 10.48
N VAL A 295 37.35 8.53 10.96
CA VAL A 295 37.91 8.80 12.28
C VAL A 295 38.39 10.26 12.27
N SER A 296 38.00 10.98 13.33
CA SER A 296 38.34 12.37 13.67
C SER A 296 39.72 12.83 13.24
#